data_AF-A0A350BRD8-F1
#
_entry.id   AF-A0A350BRD8-F1
#
_cell.length_a   1.000
_cell.length_b   1.000
_cell.length_c   1.000
_cell.angle_alpha   90.00
_cell.angle_beta   90.00
_cell.angle_gamma   90.00
#
_symmetry.space_group_name_H-M   'P 1'
#
loop_
_entity.id
_entity.type
_entity.pdbx_description
1 polymer ?
#
loop_
_entity_poly.entity_id
_entity_poly.type
_entity_poly.pdbx_seq_one_letter_code
_entity_poly.pdbx_strand_id
1 'polypeptide(L)'
;MFNENESTALSDIVKKQVSKNKSSISYRDYDREGGKGIGYGMGIPDLSDPRKSLKMTLGKGSIVRDGSGNVMVVDEYDFAGGGNLKKLPLGEKVQALIDAVTNPDISKYGIAHLFAEAFGSTEGEGASVRAKVGTAETLGLSIEQLNKLPTLEEYESKNKGRIKQRKAKAAETVEPIKETAVAQEPEPIKETATLKVKSGDSLSQIAKDNNTTVEALAELNGIEDVNKIYIGQELVLN
;
A
#
# COMPACT_ATOMS: atom_id res chain seq x y z
N MET A 1 1.19 1.00 -6.66
CA MET A 1 0.20 0.00 -7.09
C MET A 1 0.93 -1.12 -7.81
N PHE A 2 0.35 -2.32 -7.86
CA PHE A 2 0.92 -3.50 -8.51
C PHE A 2 0.76 -3.43 -10.03
N ASN A 3 1.68 -4.04 -10.78
CA ASN A 3 1.52 -4.22 -12.22
C ASN A 3 0.46 -5.30 -12.54
N GLU A 4 0.16 -5.50 -13.82
CA GLU A 4 -0.88 -6.45 -14.25
C GLU A 4 -0.58 -7.91 -13.86
N ASN A 5 0.68 -8.34 -14.01
CA ASN A 5 1.12 -9.69 -13.66
C ASN A 5 1.05 -9.94 -12.14
N GLU A 6 1.45 -8.96 -11.34
CA GLU A 6 1.33 -8.97 -9.88
C GLU A 6 -0.14 -8.95 -9.45
N SER A 7 -0.97 -8.12 -10.06
CA SER A 7 -2.41 -8.05 -9.74
C SER A 7 -3.11 -9.38 -10.05
N THR A 8 -2.76 -10.02 -11.16
CA THR A 8 -3.25 -11.35 -11.53
C THR A 8 -2.77 -12.41 -10.54
N ALA A 9 -1.48 -12.44 -10.22
CA ALA A 9 -0.93 -13.39 -9.26
C ALA A 9 -1.55 -13.22 -7.86
N LEU A 10 -1.79 -11.99 -7.42
CA LEU A 10 -2.43 -11.68 -6.14
C LEU A 10 -3.89 -12.16 -6.13
N SER A 11 -4.62 -11.92 -7.22
CA SER A 11 -6.00 -12.40 -7.40
C SER A 11 -6.08 -13.92 -7.33
N ASP A 12 -5.15 -14.65 -7.96
CA ASP A 12 -5.09 -16.12 -7.89
C ASP A 12 -4.80 -16.63 -6.48
N ILE A 13 -3.92 -15.95 -5.75
CA ILE A 13 -3.64 -16.27 -4.34
C ILE A 13 -4.90 -16.10 -3.51
N VAL A 14 -5.61 -14.97 -3.68
CA VAL A 14 -6.86 -14.70 -2.98
C VAL A 14 -7.91 -15.77 -3.28
N LYS A 15 -8.18 -16.06 -4.56
CA LYS A 15 -9.10 -17.13 -4.99
C LYS A 15 -8.81 -18.45 -4.28
N LYS A 16 -7.53 -18.83 -4.24
CA LYS A 16 -7.05 -20.07 -3.61
C LYS A 16 -7.16 -20.09 -2.08
N GLN A 17 -7.00 -18.96 -1.41
CA GLN A 17 -7.17 -18.88 0.05
C GLN A 17 -8.66 -18.88 0.43
N VAL A 18 -9.46 -18.08 -0.27
CA VAL A 18 -10.90 -17.97 0.01
C VAL A 18 -11.61 -19.30 -0.26
N SER A 19 -11.22 -20.04 -1.31
CA SER A 19 -11.76 -21.39 -1.55
C SER A 19 -11.45 -22.40 -0.44
N LYS A 20 -10.45 -22.12 0.40
CA LYS A 20 -10.10 -22.90 1.59
C LYS A 20 -10.68 -22.31 2.88
N ASN A 21 -11.61 -21.36 2.77
CA ASN A 21 -12.17 -20.59 3.88
C ASN A 21 -11.08 -19.87 4.71
N LYS A 22 -10.04 -19.35 4.05
CA LYS A 22 -8.98 -18.57 4.69
C LYS A 22 -9.06 -17.11 4.28
N SER A 23 -8.81 -16.24 5.25
CA SER A 23 -8.70 -14.79 5.10
C SER A 23 -7.29 -14.26 5.34
N SER A 24 -6.27 -15.13 5.23
CA SER A 24 -4.87 -14.79 5.47
C SER A 24 -3.99 -15.28 4.33
N ILE A 25 -2.98 -14.50 3.98
CA ILE A 25 -1.93 -14.87 3.04
C ILE A 25 -0.63 -15.05 3.84
N SER A 26 0.03 -16.18 3.65
CA SER A 26 1.34 -16.48 4.23
C SER A 26 2.43 -16.44 3.16
N TYR A 27 3.69 -16.41 3.59
CA TYR A 27 4.82 -16.45 2.66
C TYR A 27 4.84 -17.66 1.72
N ARG A 28 4.25 -18.79 2.14
CA ARG A 28 4.16 -20.02 1.33
C ARG A 28 3.08 -19.95 0.25
N ASP A 29 2.19 -18.98 0.34
CA ASP A 29 1.10 -18.82 -0.62
C ASP A 29 1.55 -18.05 -1.86
N TYR A 30 2.57 -17.19 -1.73
CA TYR A 30 3.27 -16.60 -2.87
C TYR A 30 4.08 -17.65 -3.60
N ASP A 31 4.91 -18.41 -2.89
CA ASP A 31 5.80 -19.43 -3.47
C ASP A 31 5.95 -20.63 -2.51
N ARG A 32 5.71 -21.84 -3.03
CA ARG A 32 5.82 -23.10 -2.28
C ARG A 32 7.27 -23.51 -2.00
N GLU A 33 8.21 -23.17 -2.90
CA GLU A 33 9.62 -23.50 -2.74
C GLU A 33 10.29 -22.59 -1.69
N GLY A 34 9.84 -21.34 -1.62
CA GLY A 34 10.26 -20.33 -0.64
C GLY A 34 9.73 -20.52 0.79
N GLY A 35 9.40 -21.76 1.20
CA GLY A 35 9.00 -22.11 2.56
C GLY A 35 10.08 -21.95 3.64
N LYS A 36 11.33 -21.63 3.23
CA LYS A 36 12.36 -21.06 4.11
C LYS A 36 12.05 -19.56 4.24
N GLY A 37 11.88 -19.09 5.47
CA GLY A 37 11.53 -17.69 5.75
C GLY A 37 12.42 -16.69 5.02
N ILE A 38 11.89 -15.51 4.75
CA ILE A 38 12.70 -14.35 4.40
C ILE A 38 13.75 -14.19 5.51
N GLY A 39 15.04 -14.20 5.17
CA GLY A 39 16.11 -14.19 6.16
C GLY A 39 17.49 -14.04 5.52
N TYR A 40 18.53 -14.00 6.37
CA TYR A 40 19.89 -13.59 5.97
C TYR A 40 20.54 -14.45 4.87
N GLY A 41 20.15 -15.73 4.77
CA GLY A 41 20.63 -16.67 3.74
C GLY A 41 19.82 -16.70 2.44
N MET A 42 18.80 -15.84 2.29
CA MET A 42 17.98 -15.80 1.07
C MET A 42 18.74 -15.04 -0.03
N GLY A 43 19.01 -15.67 -1.18
CA GLY A 43 19.56 -14.96 -2.35
C GLY A 43 18.66 -13.81 -2.82
N ILE A 44 19.18 -12.92 -3.67
CA ILE A 44 18.36 -11.84 -4.25
C ILE A 44 17.18 -12.50 -4.97
N PRO A 45 15.92 -12.20 -4.58
CA PRO A 45 14.76 -12.72 -5.28
C PRO A 45 14.74 -12.18 -6.72
N ASP A 46 14.38 -13.03 -7.66
CA ASP A 46 14.04 -12.58 -9.01
C ASP A 46 12.72 -11.80 -8.94
N LEU A 47 12.82 -10.47 -9.06
CA LEU A 47 11.66 -9.58 -9.00
C LEU A 47 10.87 -9.54 -10.31
N SER A 48 11.34 -10.21 -11.38
CA SER A 48 10.54 -10.41 -12.59
C SER A 48 9.43 -11.45 -12.38
N ASP A 49 9.59 -12.33 -11.38
CA ASP A 49 8.54 -13.22 -10.92
C ASP A 49 7.53 -12.44 -10.06
N PRO A 50 6.27 -12.29 -10.52
CA PRO A 50 5.27 -11.49 -9.82
C PRO A 50 4.97 -12.01 -8.41
N ARG A 51 5.08 -13.32 -8.17
CA ARG A 51 4.84 -13.90 -6.84
C ARG A 51 5.98 -13.57 -5.88
N LYS A 52 7.23 -13.58 -6.35
CA LYS A 52 8.38 -13.19 -5.54
C LYS A 52 8.38 -11.68 -5.27
N SER A 53 8.00 -10.86 -6.26
CA SER A 53 7.81 -9.41 -6.06
C SER A 53 6.71 -9.12 -5.02
N LEU A 54 5.54 -9.77 -5.16
CA LEU A 54 4.46 -9.67 -4.17
C LEU A 54 4.92 -10.13 -2.79
N LYS A 55 5.68 -11.22 -2.66
CA LYS A 55 6.22 -11.71 -1.38
C LYS A 55 7.13 -10.67 -0.69
N MET A 56 7.81 -9.83 -1.44
CA MET A 56 8.69 -8.78 -0.92
C MET A 56 7.92 -7.51 -0.57
N THR A 57 6.86 -7.22 -1.32
CA THR A 57 6.04 -6.02 -1.13
C THR A 57 4.96 -6.22 -0.07
N LEU A 58 4.33 -7.40 -0.08
CA LEU A 58 3.33 -7.85 0.87
C LEU A 58 3.96 -8.92 1.75
N GLY A 59 3.94 -8.68 3.05
CA GLY A 59 4.28 -9.66 4.06
C GLY A 59 3.16 -10.70 4.21
N LYS A 60 2.81 -10.98 5.47
CA LYS A 60 1.66 -11.82 5.80
C LYS A 60 0.38 -10.98 5.73
N GLY A 61 -0.18 -10.86 4.54
CA GLY A 61 -1.40 -10.09 4.31
C GLY A 61 -2.66 -10.73 4.88
N SER A 62 -3.70 -9.92 5.05
CA SER A 62 -5.07 -10.36 5.32
C SER A 62 -5.97 -10.07 4.12
N ILE A 63 -6.97 -10.92 3.92
CA ILE A 63 -7.99 -10.77 2.88
C ILE A 63 -9.25 -10.28 3.57
N VAL A 64 -9.73 -9.11 3.15
CA VAL A 64 -10.91 -8.46 3.70
C VAL A 64 -11.88 -8.12 2.59
N ARG A 65 -13.10 -7.74 2.95
CA ARG A 65 -14.06 -7.09 2.06
C ARG A 65 -14.32 -5.64 2.48
N ASP A 66 -14.50 -4.76 1.51
CA ASP A 66 -14.97 -3.39 1.77
C ASP A 66 -16.51 -3.33 1.84
N GLY A 67 -17.04 -2.16 2.20
CA GLY A 67 -18.49 -1.92 2.28
C GLY A 67 -19.23 -2.04 0.94
N SER A 68 -18.49 -2.00 -0.18
CA SER A 68 -19.01 -2.12 -1.54
C SER A 68 -18.93 -3.55 -2.09
N GLY A 69 -18.50 -4.52 -1.28
CA GLY A 69 -18.39 -5.92 -1.67
C GLY A 69 -17.14 -6.25 -2.50
N ASN A 70 -16.17 -5.33 -2.59
CA ASN A 70 -14.88 -5.63 -3.19
C ASN A 70 -14.02 -6.41 -2.20
N VAL A 71 -13.25 -7.36 -2.71
CA VAL A 71 -12.23 -8.06 -1.96
C VAL A 71 -10.93 -7.27 -2.05
N MET A 72 -10.24 -7.17 -0.92
CA MET A 72 -8.98 -6.47 -0.78
C MET A 72 -7.96 -7.33 -0.04
N VAL A 73 -6.70 -7.17 -0.41
CA VAL A 73 -5.57 -7.60 0.40
C VAL A 73 -5.04 -6.41 1.17
N VAL A 74 -4.92 -6.58 2.48
CA VAL A 74 -4.44 -5.56 3.39
C VAL A 74 -3.22 -6.07 4.13
N ASP A 75 -2.22 -5.21 4.28
CA ASP A 75 -1.02 -5.50 5.03
C ASP A 75 -0.61 -4.24 5.80
N GLU A 76 -0.24 -4.40 7.05
CA GLU A 76 0.41 -3.34 7.83
C GLU A 76 1.87 -3.71 7.84
N TYR A 77 2.63 -3.14 6.89
CA TYR A 77 4.01 -3.53 6.69
C TYR A 77 4.79 -3.31 7.98
N ASP A 78 5.09 -4.40 8.69
CA ASP A 78 5.85 -4.38 9.92
C ASP A 78 7.11 -5.19 9.73
N PHE A 79 8.25 -4.53 9.88
CA PHE A 79 9.46 -5.27 10.19
C PHE A 79 9.35 -5.73 11.64
N ALA A 80 8.65 -6.84 11.85
CA ALA A 80 8.71 -7.60 13.09
C ALA A 80 10.18 -7.99 13.28
N GLY A 81 10.89 -7.20 14.08
CA GLY A 81 12.28 -7.44 14.42
C GLY A 81 12.34 -8.71 15.25
N GLY A 82 12.54 -9.84 14.58
CA GLY A 82 12.80 -11.11 15.24
C GLY A 82 14.16 -11.11 15.97
N GLY A 83 15.06 -10.18 15.63
CA GLY A 83 16.35 -10.05 16.27
C GLY A 83 16.46 -8.89 17.25
N ASN A 84 17.49 -8.98 18.08
CA ASN A 84 17.80 -7.98 19.09
C ASN A 84 18.36 -6.69 18.49
N LEU A 85 18.66 -6.62 17.18
CA LEU A 85 19.35 -5.49 16.54
C LEU A 85 18.61 -4.17 16.77
N LYS A 86 17.28 -4.14 16.69
CA LYS A 86 16.49 -2.91 16.94
C LYS A 86 16.76 -2.29 18.30
N LYS A 87 17.02 -3.13 19.31
CA LYS A 87 17.23 -2.75 20.71
C LYS A 87 18.67 -2.37 21.02
N LEU A 88 19.61 -2.64 20.12
CA LEU A 88 21.01 -2.33 20.33
C LEU A 88 21.28 -0.82 20.21
N PRO A 89 22.30 -0.30 20.90
CA PRO A 89 22.82 1.04 20.65
C PRO A 89 23.23 1.26 19.19
N LEU A 90 23.27 2.51 18.74
CA LEU A 90 23.58 2.87 17.36
C LEU A 90 24.93 2.30 16.88
N GLY A 91 25.96 2.35 17.72
CA GLY A 91 27.29 1.81 17.38
C GLY A 91 27.26 0.31 17.12
N GLU A 92 26.52 -0.45 17.93
CA GLU A 92 26.38 -1.91 17.77
C GLU A 92 25.55 -2.27 16.54
N LYS A 93 24.54 -1.46 16.18
CA LYS A 93 23.79 -1.60 14.91
C LYS A 93 24.71 -1.43 13.71
N VAL A 94 25.56 -0.39 13.73
CA VAL A 94 26.52 -0.13 12.65
C VAL A 94 27.56 -1.25 12.57
N GLN A 95 28.06 -1.74 13.71
CA GLN A 95 29.01 -2.85 13.74
C GLN A 95 28.40 -4.13 13.14
N ALA A 96 27.16 -4.48 13.52
CA ALA A 96 26.48 -5.65 12.97
C ALA A 96 26.30 -5.57 11.44
N LEU A 97 26.11 -4.37 10.88
CA LEU A 97 26.07 -4.17 9.43
C LEU A 97 27.44 -4.31 8.77
N ILE A 98 28.49 -3.76 9.39
CA ILE A 98 29.87 -3.90 8.90
C ILE A 98 30.25 -5.39 8.84
N ASP A 99 30.02 -6.11 9.94
CA ASP A 99 30.30 -7.54 10.05
C ASP A 99 29.55 -8.30 8.94
N ALA A 100 28.29 -7.93 8.68
CA ALA A 100 27.47 -8.58 7.69
C ALA A 100 27.91 -8.35 6.24
N VAL A 101 28.38 -7.15 5.90
CA VAL A 101 28.90 -6.86 4.55
C VAL A 101 30.19 -7.65 4.27
N THR A 102 30.96 -7.95 5.32
CA THR A 102 32.20 -8.73 5.21
C THR A 102 32.00 -10.24 5.30
N ASN A 103 30.80 -10.71 5.70
CA ASN A 103 30.51 -12.12 5.90
C ASN A 103 30.05 -12.77 4.57
N PRO A 104 30.80 -13.75 4.01
CA PRO A 104 30.44 -14.39 2.74
C PRO A 104 29.18 -15.27 2.83
N ASP A 105 28.76 -15.68 4.02
CA ASP A 105 27.54 -16.47 4.23
C ASP A 105 26.27 -15.61 4.23
N ILE A 106 26.42 -14.28 4.28
CA ILE A 106 25.29 -13.35 4.24
C ILE A 106 25.08 -12.88 2.81
N SER A 107 23.89 -13.14 2.30
CA SER A 107 23.47 -12.71 0.97
C SER A 107 23.31 -11.18 0.90
N LYS A 108 23.38 -10.62 -0.32
CA LYS A 108 23.06 -9.21 -0.57
C LYS A 108 21.68 -8.79 -0.04
N TYR A 109 20.70 -9.70 -0.16
CA TYR A 109 19.37 -9.48 0.41
C TYR A 109 19.39 -9.55 1.94
N GLY A 110 20.16 -10.46 2.52
CA GLY A 110 20.40 -10.54 3.96
C GLY A 110 20.95 -9.25 4.54
N ILE A 111 21.88 -8.58 3.84
CA ILE A 111 22.37 -7.25 4.20
C ILE A 111 21.23 -6.22 4.18
N ALA A 112 20.42 -6.18 3.13
CA ALA A 112 19.27 -5.29 3.04
C ALA A 112 18.26 -5.55 4.16
N HIS A 113 18.03 -6.82 4.51
CA HIS A 113 17.17 -7.22 5.61
C HIS A 113 17.72 -6.77 6.97
N LEU A 114 19.03 -6.93 7.21
CA LEU A 114 19.69 -6.42 8.43
C LEU A 114 19.57 -4.90 8.54
N PHE A 115 19.72 -4.18 7.43
CA PHE A 115 19.56 -2.73 7.42
C PHE A 115 18.12 -2.34 7.80
N ALA A 116 17.13 -2.99 7.18
CA ALA A 116 15.73 -2.78 7.50
C ALA A 116 15.38 -3.20 8.94
N GLU A 117 16.06 -4.19 9.49
CA GLU A 117 15.91 -4.55 10.90
C GLU A 117 16.52 -3.48 11.80
N ALA A 118 17.74 -3.02 11.54
CA ALA A 118 18.42 -2.03 12.38
C ALA A 118 17.74 -0.65 12.39
N PHE A 119 17.20 -0.24 11.24
CA PHE A 119 16.75 1.13 10.96
C PHE A 119 15.33 1.26 10.39
N GLY A 120 14.67 0.15 10.03
CA GLY A 120 13.30 0.20 9.50
C GLY A 120 12.26 0.49 10.58
N SER A 121 11.05 0.81 10.12
CA SER A 121 9.88 1.14 10.95
C SER A 121 9.68 0.12 12.08
N THR A 122 9.28 0.59 13.26
CA THR A 122 8.87 -0.33 14.33
C THR A 122 7.52 -0.99 14.02
N GLU A 123 7.08 -1.92 14.87
CA GLU A 123 5.79 -2.58 14.68
C GLU A 123 4.68 -1.52 14.65
N GLY A 124 4.01 -1.44 13.51
CA GLY A 124 2.90 -0.50 13.32
C GLY A 124 3.24 0.92 12.85
N GLU A 125 4.51 1.19 12.51
CA GLU A 125 4.89 2.46 11.87
C GLU A 125 5.11 2.34 10.37
N GLY A 126 5.13 1.12 9.83
CA GLY A 126 5.34 0.93 8.41
C GLY A 126 4.10 1.24 7.57
N ALA A 127 4.29 1.22 6.26
CA ALA A 127 3.24 1.61 5.32
C ALA A 127 2.08 0.61 5.33
N SER A 128 0.86 1.12 5.43
CA SER A 128 -0.35 0.34 5.19
C SER A 128 -0.52 0.11 3.69
N VAL A 129 -0.59 -1.16 3.29
CA VAL A 129 -0.95 -1.56 1.93
C VAL A 129 -2.43 -1.93 1.91
N ARG A 130 -3.14 -1.40 0.93
CA ARG A 130 -4.56 -1.68 0.64
C ARG A 130 -4.67 -1.94 -0.85
N ALA A 131 -4.74 -3.21 -1.23
CA ALA A 131 -4.77 -3.62 -2.62
C ALA A 131 -6.14 -4.21 -2.94
N LYS A 132 -6.95 -3.46 -3.70
CA LYS A 132 -8.20 -4.00 -4.26
C LYS A 132 -7.86 -5.05 -5.30
N VAL A 133 -8.42 -6.24 -5.16
CA VAL A 133 -8.16 -7.39 -6.05
C VAL A 133 -9.32 -7.72 -6.98
N GLY A 134 -10.54 -7.26 -6.65
CA GLY A 134 -11.71 -7.45 -7.50
C GLY A 134 -13.01 -7.55 -6.72
N THR A 135 -14.09 -7.89 -7.41
CA THR A 135 -15.38 -8.23 -6.81
C THR A 135 -15.50 -9.73 -6.60
N ALA A 136 -16.54 -10.18 -5.90
CA ALA A 136 -16.84 -11.62 -5.83
C ALA A 136 -17.03 -12.23 -7.23
N GLU A 137 -17.67 -11.50 -8.15
CA GLU A 137 -17.89 -11.95 -9.53
C GLU A 137 -16.58 -12.14 -10.29
N THR A 138 -15.71 -11.12 -10.32
CA THR A 138 -14.43 -11.21 -11.04
C THR A 138 -13.50 -12.26 -10.43
N LEU A 139 -13.69 -12.57 -9.15
CA LEU A 139 -12.94 -13.60 -8.44
C LEU A 139 -13.60 -14.99 -8.49
N GLY A 140 -14.82 -15.11 -9.03
CA GLY A 140 -15.56 -16.38 -9.05
C GLY A 140 -15.90 -16.90 -7.64
N LEU A 141 -16.13 -16.00 -6.69
CA LEU A 141 -16.46 -16.31 -5.31
C LEU A 141 -17.98 -16.35 -5.11
N SER A 142 -18.46 -17.30 -4.30
CA SER A 142 -19.85 -17.28 -3.85
C SER A 142 -20.09 -16.17 -2.84
N ILE A 143 -21.35 -15.70 -2.73
CA ILE A 143 -21.74 -14.73 -1.70
C ILE A 143 -21.46 -15.27 -0.29
N GLU A 144 -21.60 -16.58 -0.07
CA GLU A 144 -21.26 -17.21 1.21
C GLU A 144 -19.76 -17.10 1.52
N GLN A 145 -18.89 -17.34 0.52
CA GLN A 145 -17.45 -17.18 0.67
C GLN A 145 -17.07 -15.72 0.93
N LEU A 146 -17.71 -14.78 0.23
CA LEU A 146 -17.51 -13.34 0.46
C LEU A 146 -17.90 -12.94 1.88
N ASN A 147 -19.06 -13.39 2.37
CA ASN A 147 -19.57 -13.03 3.70
C ASN A 147 -18.75 -13.63 4.86
N LYS A 148 -17.97 -14.69 4.61
CA LYS A 148 -17.01 -15.23 5.57
C LYS A 148 -15.73 -14.39 5.70
N LEU A 149 -15.49 -13.47 4.77
CA LEU A 149 -14.34 -12.56 4.88
C LEU A 149 -14.64 -11.46 5.91
N PRO A 150 -13.65 -11.13 6.75
CA PRO A 150 -13.74 -9.97 7.63
C PRO A 150 -13.91 -8.71 6.80
N THR A 151 -14.67 -7.76 7.32
CA THR A 151 -14.74 -6.41 6.77
C THR A 151 -13.43 -5.66 7.01
N LEU A 152 -13.18 -4.64 6.19
CA LEU A 152 -12.06 -3.72 6.42
C LEU A 152 -12.15 -3.07 7.80
N GLU A 153 -13.34 -2.67 8.23
CA GLU A 153 -13.56 -2.05 9.54
C GLU A 153 -13.23 -3.00 10.70
N GLU A 154 -13.66 -4.27 10.62
CA GLU A 154 -13.30 -5.30 11.62
C GLU A 154 -11.79 -5.53 11.66
N TYR A 155 -11.14 -5.58 10.50
CA TYR A 155 -9.69 -5.71 10.42
C TYR A 155 -8.99 -4.53 11.07
N GLU A 156 -9.38 -3.30 10.74
CA GLU A 156 -8.76 -2.09 11.28
C GLU A 156 -9.00 -1.98 12.78
N SER A 157 -10.21 -2.27 13.26
CA SER A 157 -10.53 -2.30 14.69
C SER A 157 -9.65 -3.29 15.45
N LYS A 158 -9.45 -4.50 14.91
CA LYS A 158 -8.57 -5.51 15.49
C LYS A 158 -7.10 -5.09 15.49
N ASN A 159 -6.67 -4.33 14.48
CA ASN A 159 -5.29 -3.90 14.31
C ASN A 159 -5.02 -2.47 14.78
N LYS A 160 -5.95 -1.80 15.48
CA LYS A 160 -5.81 -0.42 15.99
C LYS A 160 -4.47 -0.16 16.68
N GLY A 161 -3.98 -1.12 17.47
CA GLY A 161 -2.70 -1.02 18.17
C GLY A 161 -1.47 -1.00 17.26
N ARG A 162 -1.56 -1.64 16.09
CA ARG A 162 -0.55 -1.65 15.03
C ARG A 162 -0.75 -0.53 14.02
N ILE A 163 -1.94 0.04 13.89
CA ILE A 163 -2.19 1.18 12.99
C ILE A 163 -1.82 2.52 13.68
N LYS A 164 -1.31 2.48 14.92
CA LYS A 164 -1.21 3.60 15.87
C LYS A 164 -0.21 4.73 15.56
N GLN A 165 0.38 4.80 14.37
CA GLN A 165 1.31 5.88 14.02
C GLN A 165 0.84 6.82 12.92
N ARG A 166 -0.28 6.51 12.29
CA ARG A 166 -1.02 7.56 11.62
C ARG A 166 -1.85 8.22 12.70
N LYS A 167 -1.33 9.30 13.31
CA LYS A 167 -2.23 10.45 13.50
C LYS A 167 -2.90 10.58 12.15
N ALA A 168 -4.17 10.18 12.08
CA ALA A 168 -4.99 10.64 10.99
C ALA A 168 -4.72 12.14 10.95
N LYS A 169 -4.11 12.63 9.86
CA LYS A 169 -4.61 13.88 9.34
C LYS A 169 -6.09 13.58 9.18
N ALA A 170 -6.86 14.09 10.14
CA ALA A 170 -8.21 13.68 10.47
C ALA A 170 -8.93 13.25 9.17
N ALA A 171 -9.28 11.98 9.03
CA ALA A 171 -10.68 11.63 9.20
C ALA A 171 -11.35 12.64 10.14
N GLU A 172 -11.75 13.77 9.54
CA GLU A 172 -12.70 14.68 10.13
C GLU A 172 -13.80 13.80 10.68
N THR A 173 -13.91 13.85 11.99
CA THR A 173 -14.86 13.06 12.75
C THR A 173 -16.21 13.63 12.38
N VAL A 174 -16.87 13.03 11.38
CA VAL A 174 -18.29 13.23 11.15
C VAL A 174 -18.98 12.62 12.37
N GLU A 175 -19.28 13.49 13.33
CA GLU A 175 -20.21 13.19 14.41
C GLU A 175 -21.54 12.71 13.82
N PRO A 176 -22.27 11.83 14.51
CA PRO A 176 -23.52 11.27 14.01
C PRO A 176 -24.54 12.39 13.80
N ILE A 177 -24.93 12.61 12.55
CA ILE A 177 -26.05 13.47 12.17
C ILE A 177 -27.34 12.93 12.82
N LYS A 178 -27.68 13.49 13.98
CA LYS A 178 -29.05 13.51 14.46
C LYS A 178 -29.84 14.41 13.51
N GLU A 179 -30.82 13.78 12.89
CA GLU A 179 -31.84 14.36 12.04
C GLU A 179 -32.42 15.66 12.64
N THR A 180 -32.23 16.76 11.93
CA THR A 180 -33.14 17.91 12.00
C THR A 180 -33.33 18.43 10.58
N ALA A 181 -34.59 18.47 10.18
CA ALA A 181 -35.07 18.73 8.84
C ALA A 181 -34.85 20.19 8.38
N VAL A 182 -34.39 20.30 7.12
CA VAL A 182 -34.79 21.24 6.04
C VAL A 182 -34.65 22.76 6.27
N ALA A 183 -33.68 23.35 5.55
CA ALA A 183 -33.90 24.54 4.71
C ALA A 183 -32.76 24.64 3.66
N GLN A 184 -33.11 24.81 2.38
CA GLN A 184 -32.19 24.96 1.24
C GLN A 184 -31.62 26.41 1.16
N GLU A 185 -30.42 26.56 0.55
CA GLU A 185 -29.82 27.74 -0.14
C GLU A 185 -28.43 28.21 0.38
N PRO A 186 -27.47 28.66 -0.46
CA PRO A 186 -26.84 28.02 -1.63
C PRO A 186 -25.35 27.62 -1.35
N GLU A 187 -24.75 26.78 -2.19
CA GLU A 187 -23.34 26.34 -2.06
C GLU A 187 -22.33 27.50 -2.24
N PRO A 188 -21.18 27.50 -1.53
CA PRO A 188 -20.10 28.43 -1.82
C PRO A 188 -19.46 28.05 -3.16
N ILE A 189 -19.50 29.01 -4.08
CA ILE A 189 -18.82 29.03 -5.38
C ILE A 189 -17.36 28.59 -5.21
N LYS A 190 -16.99 27.44 -5.79
CA LYS A 190 -15.58 27.07 -5.99
C LYS A 190 -14.96 28.10 -6.94
N GLU A 191 -14.06 28.92 -6.44
CA GLU A 191 -13.24 29.77 -7.29
C GLU A 191 -12.28 28.90 -8.10
N THR A 192 -12.58 28.73 -9.40
CA THR A 192 -11.69 28.10 -10.36
C THR A 192 -10.53 29.05 -10.67
N ALA A 193 -9.32 28.71 -10.22
CA ALA A 193 -8.12 29.45 -10.57
C ALA A 193 -7.52 28.90 -11.88
N THR A 194 -7.03 29.77 -12.77
CA THR A 194 -6.34 29.36 -14.00
C THR A 194 -4.86 29.70 -13.95
N LEU A 195 -4.01 28.76 -14.36
CA LEU A 195 -2.55 28.90 -14.39
C LEU A 195 -2.05 28.71 -15.83
N LYS A 196 -1.21 29.64 -16.29
CA LYS A 196 -0.57 29.57 -17.61
C LYS A 196 0.80 28.92 -17.50
N VAL A 197 1.00 27.81 -18.21
CA VAL A 197 2.24 27.02 -18.23
C VAL A 197 3.40 27.87 -18.73
N LYS A 198 4.50 27.90 -17.98
CA LYS A 198 5.74 28.62 -18.33
C LYS A 198 6.84 27.65 -18.76
N SER A 199 7.90 28.20 -19.35
CA SER A 199 9.07 27.40 -19.72
C SER A 199 9.70 26.75 -18.49
N GLY A 200 9.83 25.43 -18.51
CA GLY A 200 10.36 24.63 -17.39
C GLY A 200 9.29 24.01 -16.49
N ASP A 201 8.02 24.34 -16.68
CA ASP A 201 6.93 23.70 -15.93
C ASP A 201 6.69 22.26 -16.42
N SER A 202 6.27 21.41 -15.48
CA SER A 202 5.75 20.07 -15.77
C SER A 202 4.42 19.87 -15.06
N LEU A 203 3.55 19.02 -15.61
CA LEU A 203 2.23 18.76 -15.02
C LEU A 203 2.36 18.19 -13.60
N SER A 204 3.40 17.39 -13.34
CA SER A 204 3.76 16.88 -12.02
C SER A 204 4.12 17.96 -11.01
N GLN A 205 4.89 18.97 -11.43
CA GLN A 205 5.27 20.09 -10.57
C GLN A 205 4.05 20.98 -10.27
N ILE A 206 3.25 21.29 -11.30
CA ILE A 206 2.02 22.09 -11.15
C ILE A 206 1.01 21.39 -10.25
N ALA A 207 0.79 20.09 -10.42
CA ALA A 207 -0.12 19.32 -9.59
C ALA A 207 0.31 19.32 -8.12
N LYS A 208 1.60 19.12 -7.87
CA LYS A 208 2.18 19.15 -6.52
C LYS A 208 2.02 20.53 -5.86
N ASP A 209 2.29 21.60 -6.59
CA ASP A 209 2.23 22.96 -6.06
C ASP A 209 0.79 23.42 -5.77
N ASN A 210 -0.20 22.78 -6.40
CA ASN A 210 -1.63 23.06 -6.21
C ASN A 210 -2.38 21.96 -5.43
N ASN A 211 -1.66 21.09 -4.71
CA ASN A 211 -2.23 20.02 -3.87
C ASN A 211 -3.24 19.11 -4.60
N THR A 212 -3.06 18.91 -5.91
CA THR A 212 -3.86 17.97 -6.71
C THR A 212 -2.96 16.83 -7.22
N THR A 213 -3.52 15.87 -7.93
CA THR A 213 -2.75 14.82 -8.60
C THR A 213 -2.61 15.11 -10.09
N VAL A 214 -1.61 14.51 -10.72
CA VAL A 214 -1.39 14.66 -12.16
C VAL A 214 -2.60 14.15 -12.93
N GLU A 215 -3.19 13.04 -12.47
CA GLU A 215 -4.36 12.41 -13.08
C GLU A 215 -5.60 13.30 -12.95
N ALA A 216 -5.85 13.85 -11.75
CA ALA A 216 -6.99 14.73 -11.52
C ALA A 216 -6.85 16.05 -12.31
N LEU A 217 -5.63 16.61 -12.38
CA LEU A 217 -5.35 17.81 -13.15
C LEU A 217 -5.43 17.56 -14.67
N ALA A 218 -4.98 16.40 -15.14
CA ALA A 218 -5.07 15.99 -16.53
C ALA A 218 -6.52 15.76 -16.97
N GLU A 219 -7.31 15.07 -16.15
CA GLU A 219 -8.73 14.83 -16.39
C GLU A 219 -9.51 16.14 -16.42
N LEU A 220 -9.26 17.04 -15.47
CA LEU A 220 -9.89 18.37 -15.41
C LEU A 220 -9.61 19.22 -16.65
N ASN A 221 -8.45 19.04 -17.29
CA ASN A 221 -7.99 19.84 -18.42
C ASN A 221 -7.98 19.08 -19.76
N GLY A 222 -8.53 17.86 -19.80
CA GLY A 222 -8.58 17.04 -21.02
C GLY A 222 -7.21 16.69 -21.60
N ILE A 223 -6.18 16.51 -20.76
CA ILE A 223 -4.81 16.20 -21.19
C ILE A 223 -4.67 14.68 -21.33
N GLU A 224 -4.53 14.20 -22.57
CA GLU A 224 -4.37 12.77 -22.87
C GLU A 224 -2.96 12.24 -22.58
N ASP A 225 -1.93 13.07 -22.83
CA ASP A 225 -0.53 12.74 -22.58
C ASP A 225 0.04 13.69 -21.54
N VAL A 226 0.13 13.22 -20.29
CA VAL A 226 0.59 13.99 -19.13
C VAL A 226 2.04 14.49 -19.25
N ASN A 227 2.81 13.94 -20.19
CA ASN A 227 4.19 14.37 -20.48
C ASN A 227 4.25 15.48 -21.54
N LYS A 228 3.11 15.87 -22.13
CA LYS A 228 3.02 16.88 -23.19
C LYS A 228 2.10 18.01 -22.78
N ILE A 229 2.67 18.98 -22.08
CA ILE A 229 2.07 20.30 -21.87
C ILE A 229 2.88 21.36 -22.61
N TYR A 230 2.21 22.38 -23.11
CA TYR A 230 2.83 23.41 -23.94
C TYR A 230 2.99 24.72 -23.19
N ILE A 231 4.10 25.42 -23.44
CA ILE A 231 4.31 26.76 -22.90
C ILE A 231 3.18 27.68 -23.40
N GLY A 232 2.53 28.38 -22.47
CA GLY A 232 1.39 29.24 -22.74
C GLY A 232 0.03 28.54 -22.67
N GLN A 233 -0.02 27.23 -22.44
CA GLN A 233 -1.26 26.50 -22.18
C GLN A 233 -1.89 26.97 -20.86
N GLU A 234 -3.20 27.17 -20.84
CA GLU A 234 -3.95 27.53 -19.63
C GLU A 234 -4.53 26.26 -19.00
N LEU A 235 -4.28 26.09 -17.70
CA LEU A 235 -4.76 24.97 -16.90
C LEU A 235 -5.72 25.50 -15.84
N VAL A 236 -6.91 24.90 -15.77
CA VAL A 236 -7.89 25.08 -14.71
C VAL A 236 -7.45 24.28 -13.49
N LEU A 237 -7.47 24.92 -12.33
CA LEU A 237 -7.14 24.36 -11.01
C LEU A 237 -8.42 24.34 -10.15
N ASN A 238 -8.56 23.29 -9.32
CA ASN A 238 -9.74 23.01 -8.48
C ASN A 238 -9.36 22.86 -7.00
#